data_AF-A0A7R9WLR9-F1
#
_entry.id   AF-A0A7R9WLR9-F1
#
_cell.length_a   1.000
_cell.length_b   1.000
_cell.length_c   1.000
_cell.angle_alpha   90.00
_cell.angle_beta   90.00
_cell.angle_gamma   90.00
#
_symmetry.space_group_name_H-M   'P 1'
#
loop_
_entity.id
_entity.type
_entity.pdbx_description
1 polymer ?
#
loop_
_entity_poly.entity_id
_entity_poly.type
_entity_poly.pdbx_seq_one_letter_code
_entity_poly.pdbx_strand_id
1 'polypeptide(L)'
;SDSIVNDEECNGAEAIDPRAIAKTDFRKGQIVLEGEAIPEDLPRSLEPNCELVKDGDVCVRALCDIVRDDILCIATDEQDDDLEDYEVIEVDLANHTVVRDATRTS
;
A
#
# COMPACT_ATOMS: atom_id res chain seq x y z
N SER A 1 -8.72 -32.02 -20.95
CA SER A 1 -7.65 -31.80 -19.97
C SER A 1 -7.65 -30.33 -19.66
N ASP A 2 -8.12 -30.01 -18.47
CA ASP A 2 -8.33 -28.67 -17.95
C ASP A 2 -7.13 -27.76 -18.20
N SER A 3 -7.42 -26.62 -18.81
CA SER A 3 -6.49 -25.51 -18.96
C SER A 3 -6.15 -25.03 -17.55
N ILE A 4 -4.89 -25.23 -17.15
CA ILE A 4 -4.34 -24.65 -15.93
C ILE A 4 -4.41 -23.14 -16.12
N VAL A 5 -5.43 -22.50 -15.53
CA VAL A 5 -5.40 -21.06 -15.27
C VAL A 5 -4.31 -20.88 -14.22
N ASN A 6 -3.12 -20.59 -14.70
CA ASN A 6 -2.07 -20.01 -13.90
C ASN A 6 -2.59 -18.61 -13.57
N ASP A 7 -3.37 -18.49 -12.48
CA ASP A 7 -3.61 -17.22 -11.81
C ASP A 7 -2.25 -16.79 -11.27
N GLU A 8 -1.47 -16.19 -12.17
CA GLU A 8 -0.18 -15.59 -11.88
C GLU A 8 -0.42 -14.60 -10.75
N GLU A 9 0.22 -14.87 -9.62
CA GLU A 9 0.40 -13.92 -8.54
C GLU A 9 1.10 -12.67 -9.12
N CYS A 10 0.30 -11.73 -9.61
CA CYS A 10 0.82 -10.55 -10.29
C CYS A 10 1.30 -9.52 -9.26
N ASN A 11 2.56 -9.67 -8.87
CA ASN A 11 3.46 -8.51 -8.67
C ASN A 11 3.85 -7.87 -10.02
N GLY A 12 3.11 -8.17 -11.10
CA GLY A 12 3.29 -7.58 -12.41
C GLY A 12 2.97 -6.09 -12.35
N ALA A 13 3.69 -5.30 -13.12
CA ALA A 13 3.39 -3.89 -13.41
C ALA A 13 2.09 -3.72 -14.24
N GLU A 14 1.08 -4.55 -13.97
CA GLU A 14 -0.19 -4.58 -14.67
C GLU A 14 -1.04 -3.39 -14.22
N ALA A 15 -0.76 -2.29 -14.94
CA ALA A 15 -1.55 -1.08 -15.10
C ALA A 15 -2.04 -0.44 -13.79
N ILE A 16 -1.17 0.36 -13.16
CA ILE A 16 -1.61 1.47 -12.31
C ILE A 16 -2.73 2.20 -13.05
N ASP A 17 -3.91 2.32 -12.42
CA ASP A 17 -5.04 3.04 -13.02
C ASP A 17 -4.53 4.43 -13.44
N PRO A 18 -4.69 4.85 -14.71
CA PRO A 18 -4.22 6.16 -15.16
C PRO A 18 -4.78 7.35 -14.35
N ARG A 19 -5.88 7.16 -13.61
CA ARG A 19 -6.44 8.13 -12.67
C ARG A 19 -5.60 8.27 -11.40
N ALA A 20 -4.85 7.24 -11.02
CA ALA A 20 -3.89 7.27 -9.92
C ALA A 20 -2.54 7.88 -10.32
N ILE A 21 -2.41 8.48 -11.50
CA ILE A 21 -1.21 9.20 -11.95
C ILE A 21 -1.50 10.71 -11.92
N ALA A 22 -0.63 11.47 -11.26
CA ALA A 22 -0.74 12.91 -11.14
C ALA A 22 -0.69 13.60 -12.52
N LYS A 23 -1.77 14.27 -12.93
CA LYS A 23 -1.84 14.91 -14.25
C LYS A 23 -1.12 16.27 -14.30
N THR A 24 -0.80 16.83 -13.15
CA THR A 24 -0.15 18.13 -12.95
C THR A 24 0.57 18.12 -11.61
N ASP A 25 1.37 19.14 -11.34
CA ASP A 25 1.96 19.35 -10.04
C ASP A 25 0.88 19.77 -9.02
N PHE A 26 0.97 19.24 -7.81
CA PHE A 26 0.13 19.59 -6.67
C PHE A 26 0.97 20.07 -5.49
N ARG A 27 0.45 21.03 -4.75
CA ARG A 27 0.99 21.46 -3.46
C ARG A 27 0.36 20.66 -2.33
N LYS A 28 1.13 20.52 -1.25
CA LYS A 28 0.60 20.00 0.02
C LYS A 28 -0.74 20.65 0.38
N GLY A 29 -1.71 19.82 0.74
CA GLY A 29 -3.05 20.20 1.17
C GLY A 29 -4.05 20.42 0.03
N GLN A 30 -3.64 20.37 -1.23
CA GLN A 30 -4.55 20.47 -2.36
C GLN A 30 -5.31 19.16 -2.60
N ILE A 31 -6.51 19.26 -3.15
CA ILE A 31 -7.30 18.11 -3.57
C ILE A 31 -6.77 17.62 -4.92
N VAL A 32 -6.45 16.34 -5.01
CA VAL A 32 -5.89 15.70 -6.21
C VAL A 32 -6.95 14.92 -7.00
N LEU A 33 -7.91 14.29 -6.31
CA LEU A 33 -9.02 13.53 -6.90
C LEU A 33 -10.30 13.74 -6.05
N GLU A 34 -11.47 13.72 -6.69
CA GLU A 34 -12.78 13.91 -6.04
C GLU A 34 -13.80 12.93 -6.59
N GLY A 35 -14.66 12.38 -5.72
CA GLY A 35 -15.80 11.55 -6.12
C GLY A 35 -15.44 10.42 -7.08
N GLU A 36 -16.08 10.38 -8.24
CA GLU A 36 -15.90 9.33 -9.27
C GLU A 36 -14.52 9.35 -9.95
N ALA A 37 -13.73 10.42 -9.77
CA ALA A 37 -12.36 10.47 -10.28
C ALA A 37 -11.39 9.59 -9.46
N ILE A 38 -11.77 9.22 -8.24
CA ILE A 38 -11.01 8.37 -7.33
C ILE A 38 -11.11 6.92 -7.85
N PRO A 39 -9.99 6.26 -8.22
CA PRO A 39 -10.03 4.87 -8.60
C PRO A 39 -10.29 3.98 -7.38
N GLU A 40 -10.97 2.85 -7.60
CA GLU A 40 -11.32 1.89 -6.53
C GLU A 40 -10.06 1.28 -5.92
N ASP A 41 -9.08 0.96 -6.77
CA ASP A 41 -7.80 0.37 -6.38
C ASP A 41 -6.68 1.42 -6.34
N LEU A 42 -6.82 2.40 -5.45
CA LEU A 42 -5.77 3.38 -5.20
C LEU A 42 -4.51 2.69 -4.64
N PRO A 43 -3.31 2.90 -5.24
CA PRO A 43 -2.08 2.34 -4.72
C PRO A 43 -1.86 2.68 -3.24
N ARG A 44 -1.30 1.72 -2.50
CA ARG A 44 -1.03 1.86 -1.06
C ARG A 44 0.47 1.86 -0.79
N SER A 45 0.89 2.67 0.18
CA SER A 45 2.31 2.85 0.55
C SER A 45 2.45 3.11 2.04
N LEU A 46 3.57 2.66 2.62
CA LEU A 46 4.00 3.03 3.98
C LEU A 46 4.47 4.50 4.05
N GLU A 47 4.87 5.07 2.91
CA GLU A 47 5.19 6.49 2.74
C GLU A 47 4.18 7.12 1.76
N PRO A 48 2.93 7.37 2.19
CA PRO A 48 1.90 7.87 1.30
C PRO A 48 2.10 9.35 0.97
N ASN A 49 1.83 9.72 -0.28
CA ASN A 49 1.81 11.12 -0.70
C ASN A 49 0.42 11.75 -0.66
N CYS A 50 -0.62 10.94 -0.46
CA CYS A 50 -2.02 11.35 -0.39
C CYS A 50 -2.74 10.78 0.84
N GLU A 51 -3.83 11.43 1.24
CA GLU A 51 -4.79 10.94 2.23
C GLU A 51 -6.21 10.95 1.66
N LEU A 52 -7.04 9.99 2.08
CA LEU A 52 -8.45 9.93 1.74
C LEU A 52 -9.27 10.67 2.80
N VAL A 53 -9.95 11.74 2.40
CA VAL A 53 -10.79 12.57 3.28
C VAL A 53 -12.26 12.25 3.00
N LYS A 54 -13.03 11.95 4.06
CA LYS A 54 -14.45 11.54 3.98
C LYS A 54 -15.40 12.51 4.72
N ASP A 55 -15.01 13.77 4.89
CA ASP A 55 -15.83 14.78 5.59
C ASP A 55 -16.82 15.43 4.61
N GLY A 56 -17.94 14.73 4.36
CA GLY A 56 -18.91 15.10 3.33
C GLY A 56 -18.65 14.35 2.03
N ASP A 57 -18.16 15.06 1.01
CA ASP A 57 -17.77 14.45 -0.27
C ASP A 57 -16.39 13.78 -0.15
N VAL A 58 -16.27 12.57 -0.69
CA VAL A 58 -15.01 11.82 -0.65
C VAL A 58 -14.01 12.46 -1.62
N CYS A 59 -12.85 12.84 -1.09
CA CYS A 59 -11.75 13.40 -1.87
C CYS A 59 -10.38 12.86 -1.43
N VAL A 60 -9.40 12.95 -2.32
CA VAL A 60 -8.00 12.62 -2.04
C VAL A 60 -7.23 13.92 -1.94
N ARG A 61 -6.50 14.12 -0.84
CA ARG A 61 -5.73 15.34 -0.56
C ARG A 61 -4.23 15.03 -0.51
N ALA A 62 -3.41 15.92 -1.06
CA ALA A 62 -1.96 15.77 -1.05
C ALA A 62 -1.37 16.03 0.36
N LEU A 63 -0.54 15.11 0.85
CA LEU A 63 0.19 15.23 2.12
C LEU A 63 1.53 15.96 1.98
N CYS A 64 2.10 15.94 0.78
CA CYS A 64 3.33 16.61 0.37
C CYS A 64 3.14 17.28 -1.01
N ASP A 65 4.19 17.93 -1.52
CA ASP A 65 4.20 18.39 -2.91
C ASP A 65 4.36 17.17 -3.83
N ILE A 66 3.52 17.08 -4.87
CA ILE A 66 3.47 15.97 -5.82
C ILE A 66 3.80 16.52 -7.19
N VAL A 67 4.70 15.85 -7.91
CA VAL A 67 5.10 16.24 -9.26
C VAL A 67 4.20 15.56 -10.27
N ARG A 68 3.97 16.20 -11.41
CA ARG A 68 3.31 15.57 -12.54
C ARG A 68 3.94 14.20 -12.86
N ASP A 69 3.08 13.26 -13.22
CA ASP A 69 3.37 11.85 -13.53
C ASP A 69 3.78 10.99 -12.32
N ASP A 70 3.78 11.55 -11.09
CA ASP A 70 3.91 10.76 -9.87
C ASP A 70 2.69 9.86 -9.65
N ILE A 71 2.93 8.70 -9.02
CA ILE A 71 1.87 7.77 -8.62
C ILE A 71 1.26 8.27 -7.32
N LEU A 72 -0.05 8.50 -7.32
CA LEU A 72 -0.84 8.86 -6.16
C LEU A 72 -1.04 7.61 -5.30
N CYS A 73 -0.63 7.68 -4.04
CA CYS A 73 -0.77 6.57 -3.10
C CYS A 73 -1.27 7.03 -1.74
N ILE A 74 -2.10 6.20 -1.12
CA ILE A 74 -2.65 6.40 0.23
C ILE A 74 -1.98 5.45 1.22
N ALA A 75 -2.18 5.67 2.52
CA ALA A 75 -1.68 4.79 3.55
C ALA A 75 -2.23 3.36 3.36
N THR A 76 -1.46 2.36 3.78
CA THR A 76 -2.02 1.01 4.00
C THR A 76 -3.04 1.07 5.12
N ASP A 77 -4.05 0.19 5.09
CA ASP A 77 -5.04 0.07 6.18
C ASP A 77 -4.40 -0.48 7.47
N GLU A 78 -3.08 -0.73 7.51
CA GLU A 78 -2.31 -1.27 8.65
C GLU A 78 -2.20 -0.31 9.87
N GLN A 79 -3.17 0.58 10.05
CA GLN A 79 -3.65 0.92 11.39
C GLN A 79 -4.68 -0.10 11.90
N ASP A 80 -4.85 -1.24 11.23
CA ASP A 80 -5.33 -2.44 11.87
C ASP A 80 -4.27 -2.91 12.88
N ASP A 81 -4.61 -2.81 14.16
CA ASP A 81 -3.94 -3.43 15.30
C ASP A 81 -3.85 -4.99 15.19
N ASP A 82 -4.12 -5.56 14.01
CA ASP A 82 -4.13 -6.99 13.67
C ASP A 82 -2.82 -7.46 12.98
N LEU A 83 -1.72 -6.71 13.10
CA LEU A 83 -0.38 -7.33 13.11
C LEU A 83 -0.21 -8.10 14.43
N GLU A 84 -1.06 -9.11 14.64
CA GLU A 84 -0.96 -10.05 15.74
C GLU A 84 0.42 -10.73 15.67
N ASP A 85 1.29 -10.39 16.63
CA ASP A 85 2.42 -11.19 17.10
C ASP A 85 3.20 -12.01 16.04
N TYR A 86 3.83 -11.34 15.08
CA TYR A 86 4.88 -12.00 14.30
C TYR A 86 6.07 -12.33 15.20
N GLU A 87 6.23 -13.60 15.57
CA GLU A 87 7.42 -14.10 16.29
C GLU A 87 8.64 -14.02 15.36
N VAL A 88 9.58 -13.12 15.67
CA VAL A 88 10.88 -13.07 14.99
C VAL A 88 11.65 -14.35 15.32
N ILE A 89 11.70 -15.28 14.37
CA ILE A 89 12.52 -16.49 14.50
C ILE A 89 13.90 -16.27 13.85
N GLU A 90 14.96 -16.53 14.61
CA GLU A 90 16.31 -16.55 14.05
C GLU A 90 16.54 -17.87 13.28
N VAL A 91 16.88 -17.75 12.00
CA VAL A 91 17.18 -18.89 11.12
C VAL A 91 18.68 -18.99 10.92
N ASP A 92 19.27 -20.09 11.39
CA ASP A 92 20.63 -20.45 11.04
C ASP A 92 20.66 -21.06 9.63
N LEU A 93 21.05 -20.24 8.65
CA LEU A 93 21.15 -20.61 7.24
C LEU A 93 22.30 -21.59 6.95
N ALA A 94 23.29 -21.72 7.83
CA ALA A 94 24.39 -22.66 7.64
C ALA A 94 23.97 -24.09 7.97
N ASN A 95 23.04 -24.25 8.91
CA ASN A 95 22.58 -25.55 9.40
C ASN A 95 21.13 -25.87 8.98
N HIS A 96 20.44 -24.95 8.29
CA HIS A 96 19.03 -25.06 7.91
C HIS A 96 18.11 -25.36 9.12
N THR A 97 18.40 -24.74 10.27
CA THR A 97 17.63 -24.94 11.51
C THR A 97 17.05 -23.63 12.02
N VAL A 98 15.78 -23.65 12.40
CA VAL A 98 15.12 -22.53 13.10
C VAL A 98 15.46 -22.64 14.58
N VAL A 99 16.02 -21.58 15.17
CA VAL A 99 16.35 -21.52 16.60
C VAL A 99 15.24 -20.72 17.30
N ARG A 100 14.40 -21.40 18.10
CA ARG A 100 13.42 -20.74 18.97
C ARG A 100 14.05 -20.48 20.32
N ASP A 101 14.30 -19.21 20.66
CA ASP A 101 14.84 -18.85 21.96
C ASP A 101 13.74 -18.91 23.02
N ALA A 102 13.72 -19.99 23.81
CA ALA A 102 12.77 -20.19 24.89
C ALA A 102 13.19 -19.36 26.13
N THR A 103 13.07 -18.03 26.08
CA THR A 103 13.35 -17.20 27.27
C THR A 103 12.40 -16.01 27.43
N ARG A 104 11.29 -16.21 28.17
CA ARG A 104 10.90 -15.43 29.37
C ARG A 104 9.53 -15.86 29.90
N THR A 105 9.54 -16.87 30.77
CA THR A 105 8.53 -16.97 31.83
C THR A 105 9.11 -16.25 33.05
N SER A 106 8.38 -15.28 33.59
CA SER A 106 8.50 -14.85 34.98
C SER A 106 7.10 -14.75 35.55
#